data_AF-A0A9E7SPC7-F1
#
_entry.id   AF-A0A9E7SPC7-F1
#
_cell.length_a   1.000
_cell.length_b   1.000
_cell.length_c   1.000
_cell.angle_alpha   90.00
_cell.angle_beta   90.00
_cell.angle_gamma   90.00
#
_symmetry.space_group_name_H-M   'P 1'
#
loop_
_entity.id
_entity.type
_entity.pdbx_description
1 polymer ?
#
loop_
_entity_poly.entity_id
_entity_poly.type
_entity_poly.pdbx_seq_one_letter_code
_entity_poly.pdbx_strand_id
1 'polypeptide(L)'
;MLSFAILKKELLQGSFGIIFNYNFPLQNLCRAAKELGLDIEKELSNDNLVVIDVFGSKYNVKCNKKNVFYLDSVSPELINPKIDLLYAKKIQPLTKGRRTIRLINTLDGIALMFGELETLKLLNQTIARGAKDMPDSVLILPINKDVVSQKFIG
;
A
#
# COMPACT_ATOMS: atom_id res chain seq x y z
N MET A 1 -0.06 -12.93 -4.18
CA MET A 1 -1.19 -13.76 -3.67
C MET A 1 -1.10 -13.98 -2.16
N LEU A 2 -0.01 -14.54 -1.61
CA LEU A 2 0.14 -14.73 -0.15
C LEU A 2 -0.08 -13.45 0.69
N SER A 3 0.35 -12.30 0.18
CA SER A 3 0.14 -10.99 0.80
C SER A 3 -1.31 -10.67 1.15
N PHE A 4 -2.27 -11.00 0.26
CA PHE A 4 -3.70 -10.78 0.54
C PHE A 4 -4.25 -11.75 1.58
N ALA A 5 -3.74 -12.99 1.63
CA ALA A 5 -4.14 -13.95 2.66
C ALA A 5 -3.68 -13.50 4.06
N ILE A 6 -2.44 -12.98 4.17
CA ILE A 6 -1.92 -12.40 5.42
C ILE A 6 -2.76 -11.17 5.81
N LEU A 7 -3.00 -10.25 4.88
CA LEU A 7 -3.81 -9.06 5.11
C LEU A 7 -5.22 -9.43 5.59
N LYS A 8 -5.89 -10.38 4.93
CA LYS A 8 -7.20 -10.89 5.34
C LYS A 8 -7.20 -11.42 6.77
N LYS A 9 -6.21 -12.24 7.13
CA LYS A 9 -6.09 -12.80 8.48
C LYS A 9 -5.96 -11.71 9.53
N GLU A 10 -5.13 -10.70 9.27
CA GLU A 10 -4.92 -9.56 10.17
C GLU A 10 -6.20 -8.71 10.32
N LEU A 11 -6.91 -8.43 9.23
CA LEU A 11 -8.18 -7.71 9.28
C LEU A 11 -9.24 -8.46 10.10
N LEU A 12 -9.32 -9.79 9.96
CA LEU A 12 -10.21 -10.64 10.78
C LEU A 12 -9.87 -10.60 12.28
N GLN A 13 -8.63 -10.28 12.63
CA GLN A 13 -8.17 -10.10 14.02
C GLN A 13 -8.38 -8.67 14.54
N GLY A 14 -9.00 -7.80 13.75
CA GLY A 14 -9.28 -6.41 14.13
C GLY A 14 -8.15 -5.42 13.83
N SER A 15 -7.11 -5.83 13.11
CA SER A 15 -6.09 -4.91 12.60
C SER A 15 -6.70 -3.95 11.56
N PHE A 16 -6.10 -2.77 11.39
CA PHE A 16 -6.42 -1.81 10.35
C PHE A 16 -5.48 -1.98 9.16
N GLY A 17 -6.04 -2.13 7.95
CA GLY A 17 -5.30 -2.38 6.73
C GLY A 17 -4.94 -1.13 5.95
N ILE A 18 -3.73 -1.10 5.39
CA ILE A 18 -3.28 -0.06 4.47
C ILE A 18 -2.66 -0.74 3.25
N ILE A 19 -3.21 -0.50 2.07
CA ILE A 19 -2.61 -0.97 0.82
C ILE A 19 -2.03 0.21 0.06
N PHE A 20 -0.75 0.15 -0.30
CA PHE A 20 -0.13 1.01 -1.28
C PHE A 20 -0.14 0.30 -2.63
N ASN A 21 -0.96 0.78 -3.55
CA ASN A 21 -1.13 0.14 -4.86
C ASN A 21 -0.25 0.83 -5.91
N TYR A 22 0.75 0.11 -6.41
CA TYR A 22 1.68 0.59 -7.45
C TYR A 22 1.58 -0.17 -8.77
N ASN A 23 0.89 -1.31 -8.80
CA ASN A 23 1.09 -2.28 -9.87
C ASN A 23 -0.02 -2.28 -10.95
N PHE A 24 -1.28 -2.00 -10.60
CA PHE A 24 -2.38 -2.09 -11.57
C PHE A 24 -3.63 -1.28 -11.16
N PRO A 25 -4.64 -1.09 -12.03
CA PRO A 25 -5.88 -0.39 -11.68
C PRO A 25 -6.57 -0.99 -10.45
N LEU A 26 -7.22 -0.14 -9.64
CA LEU A 26 -7.87 -0.57 -8.40
C LEU A 26 -8.87 -1.71 -8.60
N GLN A 27 -9.61 -1.73 -9.71
CA GLN A 27 -10.58 -2.78 -10.00
C GLN A 27 -9.91 -4.16 -10.10
N ASN A 28 -8.69 -4.21 -10.65
CA ASN A 28 -7.91 -5.44 -10.74
C ASN A 28 -7.40 -5.87 -9.35
N LEU A 29 -7.03 -4.90 -8.50
CA LEU A 29 -6.70 -5.15 -7.09
C LEU A 29 -7.86 -5.82 -6.34
N CYS A 30 -9.04 -5.22 -6.44
CA CYS A 30 -10.25 -5.73 -5.80
C CYS A 30 -10.56 -7.15 -6.30
N ARG A 31 -10.47 -7.40 -7.62
CA ARG A 31 -10.73 -8.72 -8.20
C ARG A 31 -9.73 -9.77 -7.67
N ALA A 32 -8.43 -9.48 -7.74
CA ALA A 32 -7.39 -10.40 -7.30
C ALA A 32 -7.47 -10.72 -5.79
N ALA A 33 -7.81 -9.72 -4.96
CA ALA A 33 -8.01 -9.95 -3.54
C ALA A 33 -9.28 -10.77 -3.26
N LYS A 34 -10.35 -10.54 -4.03
CA LYS A 34 -11.63 -11.24 -3.88
C LYS A 34 -11.53 -12.73 -4.21
N GLU A 35 -10.69 -13.11 -5.18
CA GLU A 35 -10.38 -14.52 -5.48
C GLU A 35 -9.75 -15.26 -4.28
N LEU A 36 -9.12 -14.53 -3.36
CA LEU A 36 -8.58 -15.06 -2.09
C LEU A 36 -9.52 -14.82 -0.90
N GLY A 37 -10.75 -14.41 -1.19
CA GLY A 37 -11.79 -14.12 -0.22
C GLY A 37 -11.52 -12.89 0.65
N LEU A 38 -10.72 -11.93 0.17
CA LEU A 38 -10.60 -10.59 0.75
C LEU A 38 -11.42 -9.61 -0.08
N ASP A 39 -12.56 -9.17 0.45
CA ASP A 39 -13.39 -8.16 -0.20
C ASP A 39 -12.92 -6.75 0.16
N ILE A 40 -11.97 -6.22 -0.61
CA ILE A 40 -11.40 -4.88 -0.39
C ILE A 40 -12.49 -3.80 -0.37
N GLU A 41 -13.51 -3.89 -1.22
CA GLU A 41 -14.55 -2.86 -1.30
C GLU A 41 -15.41 -2.83 -0.03
N LYS A 42 -15.70 -4.01 0.54
CA LYS A 42 -16.35 -4.13 1.84
C LYS A 42 -15.49 -3.56 2.97
N GLU A 43 -14.21 -3.89 3.02
CA GLU A 43 -13.31 -3.41 4.09
C GLU A 43 -13.06 -1.89 4.02
N LEU A 44 -13.01 -1.33 2.82
CA LEU A 44 -12.99 0.12 2.59
C LEU A 44 -14.25 0.78 3.15
N SER A 45 -15.42 0.21 2.85
CA SER A 45 -16.72 0.75 3.29
C SER A 45 -16.87 0.73 4.81
N ASN A 46 -16.33 -0.31 5.46
CA ASN A 46 -16.38 -0.53 6.91
C ASN A 46 -15.30 0.21 7.71
N ASP A 47 -14.50 1.08 7.09
CA ASP A 47 -13.37 1.77 7.74
C ASP A 47 -12.33 0.82 8.35
N ASN A 48 -12.18 -0.38 7.80
CA ASN A 48 -11.16 -1.36 8.22
C ASN A 48 -9.91 -1.28 7.37
N LEU A 49 -10.02 -0.72 6.16
CA LEU A 49 -8.94 -0.67 5.21
C LEU A 49 -8.94 0.68 4.49
N VAL A 50 -7.75 1.14 4.12
CA VAL A 50 -7.55 2.25 3.17
C VAL A 50 -6.66 1.77 2.02
N VAL A 51 -6.85 2.37 0.85
CA VAL A 51 -5.95 2.19 -0.30
C VAL A 51 -5.34 3.54 -0.68
N ILE A 52 -4.02 3.60 -0.79
CA ILE A 52 -3.30 4.69 -1.42
C ILE A 52 -2.98 4.23 -2.83
N ASP A 53 -3.75 4.71 -3.82
CA ASP A 53 -3.67 4.23 -5.20
C ASP A 53 -2.70 5.07 -6.03
N VAL A 54 -1.41 4.74 -5.91
CA VAL A 54 -0.33 5.44 -6.62
C VAL A 54 -0.38 5.12 -8.12
N PHE A 55 -0.73 3.89 -8.50
CA PHE A 55 -0.96 3.54 -9.90
C PHE A 55 -2.05 4.42 -10.52
N GLY A 56 -3.22 4.49 -9.89
CA GLY A 56 -4.32 5.34 -10.37
C GLY A 56 -3.97 6.83 -10.36
N SER A 57 -3.09 7.25 -9.45
CA SER A 57 -2.57 8.63 -9.40
C SER A 57 -1.64 8.94 -10.58
N LYS A 58 -0.72 8.02 -10.92
CA LYS A 58 0.27 8.21 -12.00
C LYS A 58 -0.38 8.21 -13.38
N TYR A 59 -1.30 7.28 -13.61
CA TYR A 59 -1.89 7.06 -14.93
C TYR A 59 -3.29 7.67 -15.11
N ASN A 60 -3.74 8.47 -14.14
CA ASN A 60 -5.04 9.14 -14.13
C ASN A 60 -6.24 8.17 -14.31
N VAL A 61 -6.15 6.97 -13.75
CA VAL A 61 -7.22 5.96 -13.74
C VAL A 61 -7.88 5.88 -12.36
N LYS A 62 -8.47 7.00 -11.94
CA LYS A 62 -9.06 7.17 -10.61
C LYS A 62 -10.50 6.67 -10.57
N CYS A 63 -10.94 6.20 -9.41
CA CYS A 63 -12.33 5.86 -9.15
C CYS A 63 -12.79 6.47 -7.82
N ASN A 64 -14.07 6.83 -7.76
CA ASN A 64 -14.63 7.41 -6.55
C ASN A 64 -15.05 6.28 -5.58
N LYS A 65 -14.23 6.00 -4.58
CA LYS A 65 -14.50 5.02 -3.52
C LYS A 65 -14.08 5.58 -2.16
N LYS A 66 -14.88 5.28 -1.13
CA LYS A 66 -14.54 5.61 0.26
C LYS A 66 -13.18 5.02 0.61
N ASN A 67 -12.38 5.75 1.38
CA ASN A 67 -11.08 5.31 1.89
C ASN A 67 -10.05 4.93 0.81
N VAL A 68 -10.27 5.35 -0.44
CA VAL A 68 -9.28 5.31 -1.51
C VAL A 68 -8.74 6.72 -1.70
N PHE A 69 -7.43 6.85 -1.62
CA PHE A 69 -6.73 8.12 -1.70
C PHE A 69 -5.80 8.14 -2.89
N TYR A 70 -5.78 9.29 -3.55
CA TYR A 70 -4.95 9.56 -4.72
C TYR A 70 -3.97 10.68 -4.42
N LEU A 71 -2.80 10.59 -5.03
CA LEU A 71 -1.81 11.67 -5.05
C LEU A 71 -2.12 12.60 -6.24
N ASP A 72 -1.85 13.88 -6.03
CA ASP A 72 -1.94 14.96 -7.01
C ASP A 72 -0.78 14.92 -8.02
N SER A 73 0.39 14.45 -7.60
CA SER A 73 1.49 14.10 -8.50
C SER A 73 2.30 12.92 -7.98
N VAL A 74 2.96 12.22 -8.90
CA VAL A 74 3.72 11.01 -8.62
C VAL A 74 5.15 11.18 -9.13
N SER A 75 6.07 11.51 -8.22
CA SER A 75 7.51 11.48 -8.46
C SER A 75 8.22 10.83 -7.26
N PRO A 76 9.40 10.21 -7.46
CA PRO A 76 10.16 9.57 -6.37
C PRO A 76 10.41 10.51 -5.19
N GLU A 77 10.70 11.78 -5.45
CA GLU A 77 11.07 12.76 -4.43
C GLU A 77 9.85 13.22 -3.61
N LEU A 78 8.66 13.15 -4.18
CA LEU A 78 7.44 13.70 -3.60
C LEU A 78 6.50 12.65 -3.01
N ILE A 79 6.67 11.37 -3.35
CA ILE A 79 5.77 10.29 -2.92
C ILE A 79 5.69 10.18 -1.40
N ASN A 80 6.83 10.07 -0.74
CA ASN A 80 6.85 9.87 0.71
C ASN A 80 6.30 11.10 1.44
N PRO A 81 6.77 12.33 1.17
CA PRO A 81 6.18 13.54 1.75
C PRO A 81 4.65 13.68 1.57
N LYS A 82 4.10 13.22 0.44
CA LYS A 82 2.66 13.28 0.18
C LYS A 82 1.88 12.21 0.91
N ILE A 83 2.39 10.98 0.92
CA ILE A 83 1.85 9.88 1.72
C ILE A 83 1.85 10.27 3.20
N ASP A 84 2.89 10.92 3.65
CA ASP A 84 3.07 11.40 5.02
C ASP A 84 2.00 12.41 5.45
N LEU A 85 1.70 13.38 4.58
CA LEU A 85 0.61 14.33 4.79
C LEU A 85 -0.75 13.63 4.80
N LEU A 86 -0.95 12.66 3.92
CA LEU A 86 -2.18 11.86 3.88
C LEU A 86 -2.35 11.05 5.17
N TYR A 87 -1.26 10.48 5.69
CA TYR A 87 -1.27 9.76 6.95
C TYR A 87 -1.73 10.64 8.10
N ALA A 88 -1.07 11.78 8.30
CA ALA A 88 -1.36 12.69 9.39
C ALA A 88 -2.80 13.24 9.30
N LYS A 89 -3.26 13.58 8.10
CA LYS A 89 -4.55 14.28 7.92
C LYS A 89 -5.76 13.36 7.78
N LYS A 90 -5.57 12.16 7.24
CA LYS A 90 -6.70 11.31 6.80
C LYS A 90 -6.65 9.89 7.36
N ILE A 91 -5.47 9.26 7.43
CA ILE A 91 -5.38 7.82 7.77
C ILE A 91 -5.26 7.60 9.28
N GLN A 92 -4.43 8.38 9.98
CA GLN A 92 -4.20 8.20 11.42
C GLN A 92 -5.50 8.26 12.25
N PRO A 93 -6.47 9.16 11.97
CA PRO A 93 -7.75 9.15 12.67
C PRO A 93 -8.59 7.87 12.43
N LEU A 94 -8.42 7.22 11.27
CA LEU A 94 -9.16 6.01 10.90
C LEU A 94 -8.61 4.75 11.58
N THR A 95 -7.33 4.75 11.99
CA THR A 95 -6.75 3.58 12.66
C THR A 95 -7.43 3.31 13.99
N LYS A 96 -7.91 4.34 14.70
CA LYS A 96 -8.56 4.26 16.02
C LYS A 96 -7.71 3.48 17.04
N GLY A 97 -6.39 3.60 16.95
CA GLY A 97 -5.44 2.88 17.82
C GLY A 97 -5.30 1.38 17.52
N ARG A 98 -5.95 0.87 16.47
CA ARG A 98 -5.79 -0.53 16.04
C ARG A 98 -4.39 -0.78 15.52
N ARG A 99 -3.88 -1.99 15.74
CA ARG A 99 -2.66 -2.48 15.10
C ARG A 99 -2.78 -2.29 13.59
N THR A 100 -1.73 -1.81 12.95
CA THR A 100 -1.76 -1.50 11.51
C THR A 100 -1.01 -2.57 10.71
N ILE A 101 -1.63 -3.07 9.65
CA ILE A 101 -1.02 -3.96 8.67
C ILE A 101 -0.87 -3.20 7.34
N ARG A 102 0.37 -3.03 6.89
CA ARG A 102 0.74 -2.25 5.70
C ARG A 102 1.16 -3.20 4.59
N LEU A 103 0.62 -3.04 3.40
CA LEU A 103 0.93 -3.85 2.23
C LEU A 103 1.38 -2.96 1.08
N ILE A 104 2.61 -3.15 0.60
CA ILE A 104 3.03 -2.59 -0.69
C ILE A 104 2.68 -3.59 -1.79
N ASN A 105 1.74 -3.24 -2.67
CA ASN A 105 1.30 -4.11 -3.75
C ASN A 105 1.74 -3.57 -5.13
N THR A 106 2.82 -4.07 -5.71
CA THR A 106 3.91 -4.92 -5.15
C THR A 106 5.22 -4.13 -5.20
N LEU A 107 6.27 -4.63 -4.56
CA LEU A 107 7.57 -3.91 -4.53
C LEU A 107 8.19 -3.79 -5.93
N ASP A 108 8.05 -4.82 -6.76
CA ASP A 108 8.42 -4.80 -8.18
C ASP A 108 7.62 -3.77 -8.99
N GLY A 109 6.36 -3.50 -8.62
CA GLY A 109 5.57 -2.42 -9.21
C GLY A 109 6.19 -1.04 -8.96
N ILE A 110 6.81 -0.82 -7.79
CA ILE A 110 7.57 0.41 -7.51
C ILE A 110 8.84 0.46 -8.38
N ALA A 111 9.56 -0.65 -8.46
CA ALA A 111 10.78 -0.75 -9.27
C ALA A 111 10.54 -0.49 -10.75
N LEU A 112 9.44 -1.01 -11.32
CA LEU A 112 9.02 -0.68 -12.69
C LEU A 112 8.61 0.79 -12.82
N MET A 113 8.04 1.38 -11.77
CA MET A 113 7.53 2.75 -11.82
C MET A 113 8.62 3.82 -11.71
N PHE A 114 9.66 3.58 -10.92
CA PHE A 114 10.68 4.57 -10.55
C PHE A 114 12.14 4.09 -10.70
N GLY A 115 12.35 2.82 -10.99
CA GLY A 115 13.66 2.18 -10.93
C GLY A 115 13.96 1.58 -9.55
N GLU A 116 14.85 0.59 -9.54
CA GLU A 116 15.23 -0.18 -8.35
C GLU A 116 15.93 0.68 -7.29
N LEU A 117 16.85 1.56 -7.71
CA LEU A 117 17.59 2.42 -6.77
C LEU A 117 16.66 3.37 -6.02
N GLU A 118 15.74 4.03 -6.72
CA GLU A 118 14.77 4.92 -6.10
C GLU A 118 13.79 4.15 -5.21
N THR A 119 13.43 2.93 -5.60
CA THR A 119 12.60 2.04 -4.77
C THR A 119 13.27 1.73 -3.43
N LEU A 120 14.58 1.45 -3.41
CA LEU A 120 15.30 1.21 -2.15
C LEU A 120 15.32 2.45 -1.24
N LYS A 121 15.52 3.64 -1.82
CA LYS A 121 15.46 4.91 -1.06
C LYS A 121 14.08 5.15 -0.46
N LEU A 122 13.02 4.97 -1.27
CA LEU A 122 11.63 5.08 -0.83
C LEU A 122 11.30 4.08 0.29
N LEU A 123 11.79 2.85 0.16
CA LEU A 123 11.57 1.79 1.15
C LEU A 123 12.25 2.12 2.47
N ASN A 124 13.51 2.57 2.46
CA ASN A 124 14.23 2.96 3.67
C ASN A 124 13.49 4.05 4.45
N GLN A 125 12.97 5.05 3.75
CA GLN A 125 12.15 6.11 4.37
C GLN A 125 10.83 5.55 4.93
N THR A 126 10.16 4.65 4.21
CA THR A 126 8.91 4.00 4.65
C THR A 126 9.12 3.16 5.92
N ILE A 127 10.25 2.46 6.02
CA ILE A 127 10.64 1.66 7.18
C ILE A 127 10.97 2.58 8.36
N ALA A 128 11.85 3.56 8.17
CA ALA A 128 12.26 4.50 9.21
C ALA A 128 11.05 5.24 9.81
N ARG A 129 10.13 5.69 8.94
CA ARG A 129 8.89 6.33 9.38
C ARG A 129 7.95 5.37 10.10
N GLY A 130 7.79 4.16 9.57
CA GLY A 130 6.99 3.12 10.22
C GLY A 130 7.46 2.83 11.64
N ALA A 131 8.76 2.72 11.85
CA ALA A 131 9.35 2.51 13.17
C ALA A 131 9.07 3.66 14.15
N LYS A 132 8.95 4.90 13.66
CA LYS A 132 8.65 6.08 14.47
C LYS A 132 7.16 6.24 14.77
N ASP A 133 6.32 6.17 13.74
CA ASP A 133 4.91 6.57 13.81
C ASP A 133 3.97 5.40 14.12
N MET A 134 4.39 4.17 13.77
CA MET A 134 3.58 2.94 13.88
C MET A 134 4.48 1.75 14.28
N PRO A 135 5.13 1.81 15.46
CA PRO A 135 6.14 0.83 15.87
C PRO A 135 5.63 -0.61 15.90
N ASP A 136 4.34 -0.82 16.19
CA ASP A 136 3.71 -2.14 16.23
C ASP A 136 3.11 -2.60 14.89
N SER A 137 3.35 -1.83 13.81
CA SER A 137 2.84 -2.18 12.49
C SER A 137 3.66 -3.27 11.82
N VAL A 138 2.97 -4.10 11.02
CA VAL A 138 3.63 -5.05 10.14
C VAL A 138 3.63 -4.50 8.73
N LEU A 139 4.79 -4.57 8.05
CA LEU A 139 4.94 -4.19 6.65
C LEU A 139 5.16 -5.44 5.80
N ILE A 140 4.24 -5.69 4.86
CA ILE A 140 4.31 -6.78 3.91
C ILE A 140 4.84 -6.23 2.58
N LEU A 141 5.93 -6.83 2.10
CA LEU A 141 6.66 -6.44 0.88
C LEU A 141 6.73 -7.62 -0.09
N PRO A 142 5.63 -7.99 -0.77
CA PRO A 142 5.68 -8.97 -1.85
C PRO A 142 6.56 -8.46 -2.99
N ILE A 143 7.41 -9.34 -3.52
CA ILE A 143 8.31 -9.06 -4.63
C ILE A 143 8.28 -10.23 -5.60
N ASN A 144 8.15 -9.93 -6.90
CA ASN A 144 8.34 -10.93 -7.95
C ASN A 144 9.80 -10.93 -8.41
N LYS A 145 10.54 -11.99 -8.09
CA LYS A 145 11.96 -12.15 -8.44
C LYS A 145 12.22 -12.19 -9.95
N ASP A 146 11.21 -12.49 -10.75
CA ASP A 146 11.34 -12.57 -12.22
C ASP A 146 11.26 -11.18 -12.88
N VAL A 147 10.85 -10.14 -12.14
CA VAL A 147 10.63 -8.78 -12.66
C VAL A 147 11.79 -7.83 -12.32
N VAL A 148 12.58 -8.17 -11.31
CA VAL A 148 13.64 -7.34 -10.74
C VAL A 148 15.00 -8.02 -10.84
N SER A 149 16.08 -7.25 -10.73
CA SER A 149 17.43 -7.77 -10.73
C SER A 149 17.74 -8.59 -9.48
N GLN A 150 18.70 -9.52 -9.59
CA GLN A 150 19.22 -10.26 -8.44
C GLN A 150 19.78 -9.32 -7.36
N LYS A 151 20.48 -8.25 -7.78
CA LYS A 151 21.04 -7.24 -6.88
C LYS A 151 19.97 -6.52 -6.06
N PHE A 152 18.75 -6.41 -6.57
CA PHE A 152 17.65 -5.75 -5.86
C PHE A 152 17.04 -6.63 -4.76
N ILE A 153 17.16 -7.96 -4.86
CA ILE A 153 16.59 -8.91 -3.89
C ILE A 153 17.59 -9.42 -2.85
N GLY A 154 18.89 -9.16 -3.03
CA GLY A 154 19.96 -9.56 -2.11
C GLY A 154 21.11 -10.27 -2.81
#